data_AF-A0AAV6LKY7-F1
#
_entry.id   AF-A0AAV6LKY7-F1
#
_cell.length_a   1.000
_cell.length_b   1.000
_cell.length_c   1.000
_cell.angle_alpha   90.00
_cell.angle_beta   90.00
_cell.angle_gamma   90.00
#
_symmetry.space_group_name_H-M   'P 1'
#
loop_
_entity.id
_entity.type
_entity.pdbx_description
1 polymer ?
#
loop_
_entity_poly.entity_id
_entity_poly.type
_entity_poly.pdbx_seq_one_letter_code
_entity_poly.pdbx_strand_id
1 'polypeptide(L)'
;MGHLYALDFDGVLCDSCGESSLSAVKAAKVRWPSLFDGVDSAMEDWIVDQMYKVRPVVETGYENLLLVRLLVEMRVPSICKSSAAEGLTVEGILKNWSKIKPVIMEAWDESKDALIDLFGKSRFADALLRELAGVIIPPERIFGLGSGPKVEVLKQLQKKPENQDVTLHFVEDRLATLKNVIKEPELDGWSLYLGDWGYNTQKERAEAASIPRIHLLQLSDFSKKLK
;
A
#
# COMPACT_ATOMS: atom_id res chain seq x y z
N MET A 1 -25.30 15.80 -15.19
CA MET A 1 -23.85 15.70 -15.44
C MET A 1 -23.40 14.37 -14.85
N GLY A 2 -22.65 13.56 -15.59
CA GLY A 2 -22.19 12.25 -15.08
C GLY A 2 -21.03 12.39 -14.10
N HIS A 3 -20.64 11.29 -13.46
CA HIS A 3 -19.47 11.23 -12.58
C HIS A 3 -18.54 10.10 -13.01
N LEU A 4 -17.23 10.37 -13.03
CA LEU A 4 -16.19 9.36 -13.17
C LEU A 4 -15.43 9.26 -11.85
N TYR A 5 -15.38 8.06 -11.28
CA TYR A 5 -14.57 7.76 -10.11
C TYR A 5 -13.38 6.88 -10.51
N ALA A 6 -12.17 7.43 -10.37
CA ALA A 6 -10.94 6.66 -10.36
C ALA A 6 -10.63 6.32 -8.89
N LEU A 7 -10.61 5.03 -8.58
CA LEU A 7 -10.45 4.54 -7.21
C LEU A 7 -9.14 3.76 -7.13
N ASP A 8 -8.33 4.04 -6.11
CA ASP A 8 -7.26 3.11 -5.79
C ASP A 8 -7.83 1.73 -5.45
N PHE A 9 -7.07 0.69 -5.75
CA PHE A 9 -7.50 -0.65 -5.42
C PHE A 9 -7.19 -0.96 -3.96
N ASP A 10 -5.90 -0.91 -3.60
CA ASP A 10 -5.42 -1.30 -2.28
C ASP A 10 -5.63 -0.16 -1.27
N GLY A 11 -6.34 -0.40 -0.17
CA GLY A 11 -6.64 0.60 0.85
C GLY A 11 -7.85 1.48 0.56
N VAL A 12 -8.41 1.45 -0.67
CA VAL A 12 -9.67 2.13 -1.01
C VAL A 12 -10.79 1.13 -1.32
N LEU A 13 -10.58 0.23 -2.28
CA LEU A 13 -11.56 -0.81 -2.65
C LEU A 13 -11.37 -2.14 -1.91
N CYS A 14 -10.14 -2.46 -1.53
CA CYS A 14 -9.77 -3.74 -0.91
C CYS A 14 -8.85 -3.50 0.29
N ASP A 15 -9.14 -4.13 1.43
CA ASP A 15 -8.15 -4.34 2.49
C ASP A 15 -7.29 -5.56 2.11
N SER A 16 -6.17 -5.31 1.44
CA SER A 16 -5.20 -6.36 1.10
C SER A 16 -4.09 -6.51 2.14
N CYS A 17 -4.09 -5.72 3.22
CA CYS A 17 -2.99 -5.72 4.18
C CYS A 17 -2.85 -7.08 4.86
N GLY A 18 -3.95 -7.69 5.33
CA GLY A 18 -3.93 -9.02 5.92
C GLY A 18 -3.37 -10.09 4.99
N GLU A 19 -3.92 -10.21 3.77
CA GLU A 19 -3.48 -11.21 2.79
C GLU A 19 -2.02 -11.00 2.38
N SER A 20 -1.64 -9.76 2.04
CA SER A 20 -0.27 -9.46 1.63
C SER A 20 0.75 -9.69 2.75
N SER A 21 0.35 -9.52 4.01
CA SER A 21 1.15 -9.85 5.18
C SER A 21 1.34 -11.36 5.34
N LEU A 22 0.26 -12.15 5.20
CA LEU A 22 0.34 -13.62 5.25
C LEU A 22 1.19 -14.18 4.11
N SER A 23 1.03 -13.64 2.91
CA SER A 23 1.87 -14.01 1.76
C SER A 23 3.34 -13.64 1.98
N ALA A 24 3.62 -12.50 2.63
CA ALA A 24 4.98 -12.11 3.00
C ALA A 24 5.57 -13.03 4.07
N VAL A 25 4.80 -13.47 5.07
CA VAL A 25 5.24 -14.48 6.06
C VAL A 25 5.61 -15.80 5.38
N LYS A 26 4.78 -16.29 4.46
CA LYS A 26 5.08 -17.51 3.70
C LYS A 26 6.36 -17.36 2.86
N ALA A 27 6.50 -16.24 2.15
CA ALA A 27 7.70 -15.95 1.37
C ALA A 27 8.95 -15.83 2.25
N ALA A 28 8.83 -15.21 3.43
CA ALA A 28 9.92 -15.06 4.38
C ALA A 28 10.36 -16.42 4.97
N LYS A 29 9.43 -17.33 5.25
CA LYS A 29 9.72 -18.72 5.65
C LYS A 29 10.53 -19.49 4.60
N VAL A 30 10.28 -19.24 3.32
CA VAL A 30 11.07 -19.83 2.21
C VAL A 30 12.46 -19.20 2.11
N ARG A 31 12.55 -17.86 2.24
CA ARG A 31 13.82 -17.14 2.07
C ARG A 31 14.78 -17.31 3.25
N TRP A 32 14.24 -17.34 4.47
CA TRP A 32 14.99 -17.35 5.73
C TRP A 32 14.48 -18.44 6.69
N PRO A 33 14.52 -19.73 6.32
CA PRO A 33 13.90 -20.80 7.10
C PRO A 33 14.35 -20.82 8.56
N SER A 34 15.67 -20.73 8.82
CA SER A 34 16.22 -20.77 10.17
C SER A 34 15.83 -19.59 11.07
N LEU A 35 15.45 -18.44 10.49
CA LEU A 35 14.94 -17.30 11.27
C LEU A 35 13.46 -17.48 11.64
N PHE A 36 12.74 -18.32 10.91
CA PHE A 36 11.30 -18.53 11.05
C PHE A 36 10.92 -19.87 11.67
N ASP A 37 11.89 -20.73 12.03
CA ASP A 37 11.64 -22.03 12.68
C ASP A 37 10.80 -21.90 13.98
N GLY A 38 10.95 -20.79 14.70
CA GLY A 38 10.19 -20.48 15.93
C GLY A 38 8.92 -19.66 15.73
N VAL A 39 8.52 -19.37 14.48
CA VAL A 39 7.34 -18.56 14.17
C VAL A 39 6.11 -19.47 14.11
N ASP A 40 5.48 -19.63 15.26
CA ASP A 40 4.18 -20.29 15.44
C ASP A 40 3.00 -19.39 15.02
N SER A 41 1.78 -19.94 15.05
CA SER A 41 0.58 -19.19 14.64
C SER A 41 0.34 -17.93 15.47
N ALA A 42 0.65 -17.93 16.76
CA ALA A 42 0.48 -16.74 17.60
C ALA A 42 1.47 -15.63 17.23
N MET A 43 2.70 -15.99 16.85
CA MET A 43 3.66 -15.05 16.29
C MET A 43 3.22 -14.54 14.91
N GLU A 44 2.67 -15.41 14.04
CA GLU A 44 2.12 -14.98 12.75
C GLU A 44 1.00 -13.95 12.91
N ASP A 45 0.03 -14.21 13.79
CA ASP A 45 -1.05 -13.27 14.09
C ASP A 45 -0.50 -11.93 14.58
N TRP A 46 0.49 -11.96 15.49
CA TRP A 46 1.15 -10.74 15.97
C TRP A 46 1.90 -9.98 14.86
N ILE A 47 2.55 -10.69 13.94
CA ILE A 47 3.22 -10.10 12.77
C ILE A 47 2.17 -9.41 11.90
N VAL A 48 1.06 -10.08 11.57
CA VAL A 48 -0.02 -9.49 10.75
C VAL A 48 -0.59 -8.24 11.42
N ASP A 49 -0.83 -8.27 12.72
CA ASP A 49 -1.26 -7.11 13.50
C ASP A 49 -0.26 -5.94 13.45
N GLN A 50 1.04 -6.23 13.51
CA GLN A 50 2.06 -5.18 13.38
C GLN A 50 2.16 -4.69 11.94
N MET A 51 1.97 -5.56 10.95
CA MET A 51 1.99 -5.20 9.54
C MET A 51 0.90 -4.18 9.20
N TYR A 52 -0.30 -4.27 9.80
CA TYR A 52 -1.32 -3.21 9.69
C TYR A 52 -0.81 -1.85 10.17
N LYS A 53 0.00 -1.82 11.22
CA LYS A 53 0.56 -0.56 11.75
C LYS A 53 1.67 0.00 10.89
N VAL A 54 2.51 -0.86 10.30
CA VAL A 54 3.63 -0.43 9.44
C VAL A 54 3.27 -0.34 7.95
N ARG A 55 2.06 -0.76 7.55
CA ARG A 55 1.55 -0.66 6.18
C ARG A 55 1.71 0.73 5.55
N PRO A 56 1.58 1.88 6.26
CA PRO A 56 1.79 3.19 5.65
C PRO A 56 3.17 3.38 4.99
N VAL A 57 4.21 2.67 5.45
CA VAL A 57 5.56 2.81 4.85
C VAL A 57 5.81 1.94 3.63
N VAL A 58 4.88 1.02 3.32
CA VAL A 58 5.03 0.09 2.20
C VAL A 58 4.68 0.82 0.90
N GLU A 59 5.70 1.07 0.08
CA GLU A 59 5.55 1.65 -1.24
C GLU A 59 5.37 0.57 -2.31
N THR A 60 6.10 -0.54 -2.16
CA THR A 60 6.20 -1.65 -3.10
C THR A 60 6.09 -3.00 -2.39
N GLY A 61 5.56 -4.01 -3.08
CA GLY A 61 5.18 -5.28 -2.44
C GLY A 61 6.33 -6.01 -1.72
N TYR A 62 7.55 -5.95 -2.25
CA TYR A 62 8.70 -6.65 -1.66
C TYR A 62 9.06 -6.13 -0.26
N GLU A 63 8.70 -4.88 0.07
CA GLU A 63 8.97 -4.30 1.38
C GLU A 63 8.20 -5.02 2.48
N ASN A 64 7.10 -5.71 2.17
CA ASN A 64 6.41 -6.56 3.12
C ASN A 64 7.33 -7.68 3.66
N LEU A 65 8.17 -8.29 2.81
CA LEU A 65 9.14 -9.31 3.28
C LEU A 65 10.13 -8.73 4.27
N LEU A 66 10.65 -7.53 3.95
CA LEU A 66 11.62 -6.86 4.81
C LEU A 66 11.01 -6.52 6.18
N LEU A 67 9.78 -6.00 6.20
CA LEU A 67 9.06 -5.67 7.43
C LEU A 67 8.74 -6.92 8.26
N VAL A 68 8.27 -8.00 7.63
CA VAL A 68 8.00 -9.27 8.33
C VAL A 68 9.26 -9.81 9.01
N ARG A 69 10.39 -9.85 8.30
CA ARG A 69 11.66 -10.27 8.91
C ARG A 69 12.09 -9.33 10.03
N LEU A 70 11.98 -8.02 9.84
CA LEU A 70 12.35 -7.03 10.84
C LEU A 70 11.53 -7.19 12.13
N LEU A 71 10.22 -7.42 12.00
CA LEU A 71 9.32 -7.67 13.12
C LEU A 71 9.68 -8.94 13.89
N VAL A 72 10.08 -10.00 13.18
CA VAL A 72 10.55 -11.25 13.78
C VAL A 72 11.87 -11.03 14.55
N GLU A 73 12.84 -10.34 13.95
CA GLU A 73 14.12 -10.01 14.61
C GLU A 73 13.92 -9.09 15.83
N MET A 74 12.92 -8.17 15.80
CA MET A 74 12.55 -7.33 16.95
C MET A 74 11.93 -8.13 18.10
N ARG A 75 11.17 -9.19 17.80
CA ARG A 75 10.48 -10.00 18.81
C ARG A 75 11.38 -11.10 19.40
N VAL A 76 12.37 -11.53 18.63
CA VAL A 76 13.34 -12.56 19.01
C VAL A 76 14.75 -11.97 18.90
N PRO A 77 15.22 -11.19 19.90
CA PRO A 77 16.52 -10.52 19.82
C PRO A 77 17.71 -11.47 19.59
N SER A 78 17.57 -12.75 19.97
CA SER A 78 18.63 -13.76 19.79
C SER A 78 18.91 -14.13 18.33
N ILE A 79 18.02 -13.81 17.39
CA ILE A 79 18.22 -14.04 15.95
C ILE A 79 18.52 -12.74 15.18
N CYS A 80 18.60 -11.61 15.89
CA CYS A 80 18.87 -10.30 15.32
C CYS A 80 20.26 -10.28 14.70
N LYS A 81 20.33 -10.15 13.37
CA LYS A 81 21.61 -10.10 12.64
C LYS A 81 22.12 -8.67 12.46
N SER A 82 21.27 -7.68 12.73
CA SER A 82 21.53 -6.28 12.44
C SER A 82 21.35 -5.43 13.69
N SER A 83 22.38 -4.68 14.07
CA SER A 83 22.26 -3.64 15.12
C SER A 83 21.18 -2.60 14.80
N ALA A 84 20.71 -2.51 13.55
CA ALA A 84 19.63 -1.60 13.15
C ALA A 84 18.25 -2.00 13.70
N ALA A 85 18.05 -3.25 14.14
CA ALA A 85 16.80 -3.70 14.75
C ALA A 85 16.82 -3.59 16.30
N GLU A 86 17.98 -3.37 16.90
CA GLU A 86 18.11 -3.28 18.36
C GLU A 86 17.41 -2.01 18.89
N GLY A 87 16.41 -2.19 19.76
CA GLY A 87 15.60 -1.09 20.30
C GLY A 87 14.66 -0.42 19.30
N LEU A 88 14.53 -0.96 18.08
CA LEU A 88 13.63 -0.43 17.07
C LEU A 88 12.17 -0.65 17.49
N THR A 89 11.33 0.37 17.28
CA THR A 89 9.89 0.32 17.56
C THR A 89 9.09 0.48 16.27
N VAL A 90 7.81 0.11 16.29
CA VAL A 90 6.88 0.34 15.17
C VAL A 90 6.84 1.82 14.78
N GLU A 91 6.84 2.74 15.75
CA GLU A 91 6.93 4.18 15.47
C GLU A 91 8.27 4.57 14.83
N GLY A 92 9.36 3.94 15.25
CA GLY A 92 10.69 4.13 14.67
C GLY A 92 10.72 3.75 13.19
N ILE A 93 10.09 2.62 12.84
CA ILE A 93 9.89 2.18 11.45
C ILE A 93 9.09 3.23 10.68
N LEU A 94 7.92 3.62 11.18
CA LEU A 94 7.04 4.59 10.51
C LEU A 94 7.75 5.92 10.20
N LYS A 95 8.62 6.39 11.10
CA LYS A 95 9.33 7.66 10.96
C LYS A 95 10.57 7.57 10.07
N ASN A 96 11.23 6.42 10.00
CA ASN A 96 12.57 6.29 9.43
C ASN A 96 12.73 5.17 8.40
N TRP A 97 11.63 4.61 7.87
CA TRP A 97 11.71 3.47 6.94
C TRP A 97 12.65 3.69 5.76
N SER A 98 12.64 4.88 5.15
CA SER A 98 13.53 5.22 4.04
C SER A 98 15.02 5.18 4.40
N LYS A 99 15.37 5.35 5.68
CA LYS A 99 16.73 5.23 6.21
C LYS A 99 17.04 3.82 6.70
N ILE A 100 16.07 3.12 7.27
CA ILE A 100 16.21 1.75 7.79
C ILE A 100 16.36 0.75 6.63
N LYS A 101 15.51 0.87 5.61
CA LYS A 101 15.47 -0.03 4.45
C LYS A 101 16.84 -0.29 3.81
N PRO A 102 17.64 0.72 3.40
CA PRO A 102 18.95 0.47 2.81
C PRO A 102 19.90 -0.23 3.78
N VAL A 103 19.88 0.12 5.07
CA VAL A 103 20.76 -0.46 6.09
C VAL A 103 20.45 -1.94 6.32
N ILE A 104 19.18 -2.32 6.42
CA ILE A 104 18.81 -3.74 6.60
C ILE A 104 19.04 -4.55 5.33
N MET A 105 18.83 -3.97 4.13
CA MET A 105 19.11 -4.66 2.88
C MET A 105 20.60 -4.99 2.73
N GLU A 106 21.48 -4.05 3.10
CA GLU A 106 22.93 -4.27 3.13
C GLU A 106 23.32 -5.28 4.21
N ALA A 107 22.86 -5.10 5.45
CA ALA A 107 23.18 -5.99 6.57
C ALA A 107 22.71 -7.44 6.36
N TRP A 108 21.65 -7.63 5.58
CA TRP A 108 21.08 -8.93 5.27
C TRP A 108 21.58 -9.54 3.95
N ASP A 109 22.42 -8.82 3.21
CA ASP A 109 22.92 -9.20 1.89
C ASP A 109 21.76 -9.56 0.91
N GLU A 110 20.74 -8.71 0.87
CA GLU A 110 19.55 -8.91 0.03
C GLU A 110 19.52 -7.96 -1.17
N SER A 111 19.01 -8.46 -2.29
CA SER A 111 18.79 -7.66 -3.49
C SER A 111 17.30 -7.40 -3.73
N LYS A 112 16.98 -6.20 -4.21
CA LYS A 112 15.61 -5.79 -4.53
C LYS A 112 14.96 -6.75 -5.54
N ASP A 113 15.69 -7.12 -6.58
CA ASP A 113 15.17 -7.95 -7.67
C ASP A 113 14.82 -9.38 -7.20
N ALA A 114 15.66 -9.97 -6.34
CA ALA A 114 15.38 -11.28 -5.77
C ALA A 114 14.11 -11.27 -4.88
N LEU A 115 13.93 -10.21 -4.09
CA LEU A 115 12.74 -10.07 -3.23
C LEU A 115 11.48 -9.78 -4.05
N ILE A 116 11.59 -9.01 -5.15
CA ILE A 116 10.47 -8.78 -6.07
C ILE A 116 10.05 -10.09 -6.75
N ASP A 117 10.99 -10.86 -7.28
CA ASP A 117 10.70 -12.15 -7.93
C ASP A 117 10.04 -13.13 -6.94
N LEU A 118 10.59 -13.25 -5.73
CA LEU A 118 10.05 -14.11 -4.69
C LEU A 118 8.63 -13.69 -4.28
N PHE A 119 8.42 -12.40 -3.98
CA PHE A 119 7.10 -11.93 -3.54
C PHE A 119 6.07 -11.96 -4.67
N GLY A 120 6.49 -11.63 -5.90
CA GLY A 120 5.66 -11.71 -7.09
C GLY A 120 5.13 -13.13 -7.34
N LYS A 121 5.96 -14.15 -7.13
CA LYS A 121 5.53 -15.57 -7.19
C LYS A 121 4.56 -15.97 -6.08
N SER A 122 4.62 -15.31 -4.93
CA SER A 122 3.73 -15.58 -3.79
C SER A 122 2.38 -14.85 -3.86
N ARG A 123 2.29 -13.77 -4.65
CA ARG A 123 1.13 -12.87 -4.67
C ARG A 123 0.15 -13.27 -5.77
N PHE A 124 -0.98 -13.87 -5.38
CA PHE A 124 -2.07 -14.23 -6.28
C PHE A 124 -2.88 -12.99 -6.69
N ALA A 125 -2.31 -12.10 -7.51
CA ALA A 125 -2.99 -10.87 -7.97
C ALA A 125 -4.37 -11.15 -8.62
N ASP A 126 -4.52 -12.29 -9.30
CA ASP A 126 -5.78 -12.68 -9.95
C ASP A 126 -6.86 -13.22 -9.00
N ALA A 127 -6.48 -13.78 -7.84
CA ALA A 127 -7.44 -14.28 -6.85
C ALA A 127 -8.05 -13.13 -6.02
N LEU A 128 -7.24 -12.12 -5.69
CA LEU A 128 -7.67 -10.92 -4.95
C LEU A 128 -8.83 -10.19 -5.63
N LEU A 129 -8.80 -10.06 -6.97
CA LEU A 129 -9.83 -9.35 -7.74
C LEU A 129 -11.18 -10.08 -7.78
N ARG A 130 -11.19 -11.42 -7.70
CA ARG A 130 -12.41 -12.22 -7.87
C ARG A 130 -13.16 -12.47 -6.56
N GLU A 131 -12.46 -12.65 -5.45
CA GLU A 131 -13.09 -13.08 -4.20
C GLU A 131 -13.39 -11.93 -3.21
N LEU A 132 -12.60 -10.86 -3.17
CA LEU A 132 -12.66 -9.91 -2.06
C LEU A 132 -13.65 -8.75 -2.23
N ALA A 133 -14.00 -8.37 -3.47
CA ALA A 133 -14.90 -7.24 -3.71
C ALA A 133 -16.35 -7.66 -4.02
N GLY A 134 -16.60 -8.92 -4.41
CA GLY A 134 -17.92 -9.36 -4.89
C GLY A 134 -18.45 -8.58 -6.11
N VAL A 135 -17.60 -7.74 -6.74
CA VAL A 135 -17.93 -6.86 -7.85
C VAL A 135 -17.14 -7.30 -9.08
N ILE A 136 -17.85 -7.56 -10.17
CA ILE A 136 -17.22 -7.82 -11.47
C ILE A 136 -16.87 -6.46 -12.09
N ILE A 137 -15.57 -6.13 -12.11
CA ILE A 137 -15.05 -4.94 -12.79
C ILE A 137 -14.59 -5.34 -14.19
N PRO A 138 -15.10 -4.71 -15.27
CA PRO A 138 -14.64 -4.98 -16.62
C PRO A 138 -13.12 -4.73 -16.77
N PRO A 139 -12.35 -5.63 -17.43
CA PRO A 139 -10.90 -5.48 -17.54
C PRO A 139 -10.42 -4.14 -18.11
N GLU A 140 -11.18 -3.54 -19.04
CA GLU A 140 -10.90 -2.23 -19.64
C GLU A 140 -11.03 -1.05 -18.66
N ARG A 141 -11.54 -1.30 -17.45
CA ARG A 141 -11.62 -0.35 -16.33
C ARG A 141 -10.58 -0.61 -15.24
N ILE A 142 -9.70 -1.59 -15.44
CA ILE A 142 -8.63 -1.95 -14.50
C ILE A 142 -7.30 -1.43 -15.05
N PHE A 143 -6.65 -0.56 -14.28
CA PHE A 143 -5.37 0.05 -14.64
C PHE A 143 -4.29 -0.43 -13.67
N GLY A 144 -3.47 -1.38 -14.11
CA GLY A 144 -2.42 -2.01 -13.30
C GLY A 144 -1.04 -1.43 -13.56
N LEU A 145 0.01 -2.15 -13.10
CA LEU A 145 1.41 -1.74 -13.27
C LEU A 145 1.82 -1.47 -14.73
N GLY A 146 1.23 -2.19 -15.68
CA GLY A 146 1.47 -2.01 -17.12
C GLY A 146 0.80 -0.78 -17.74
N SER A 147 -0.07 -0.08 -17.01
CA SER A 147 -0.79 1.11 -17.50
C SER A 147 0.00 2.41 -17.32
N GLY A 148 1.14 2.37 -16.63
CA GLY A 148 1.97 3.53 -16.33
C GLY A 148 1.62 4.21 -14.99
N PRO A 149 2.30 5.33 -14.66
CA PRO A 149 2.05 6.06 -13.42
C PRO A 149 0.61 6.57 -13.31
N LYS A 150 0.06 6.63 -12.09
CA LYS A 150 -1.33 7.07 -11.85
C LYS A 150 -1.64 8.43 -12.48
N VAL A 151 -0.70 9.38 -12.40
CA VAL A 151 -0.81 10.70 -13.06
C VAL A 151 -1.11 10.56 -14.56
N GLU A 152 -0.37 9.71 -15.26
CA GLU A 152 -0.54 9.51 -16.70
C GLU A 152 -1.85 8.79 -17.02
N VAL A 153 -2.25 7.83 -16.18
CA VAL A 153 -3.57 7.18 -16.30
C VAL A 153 -4.71 8.20 -16.15
N LEU A 154 -4.64 9.12 -15.18
CA LEU A 154 -5.65 10.18 -15.00
C LEU A 154 -5.71 11.13 -16.22
N LYS A 155 -4.55 11.52 -16.77
CA LYS A 155 -4.47 12.31 -18.01
C LYS A 155 -5.09 11.59 -19.20
N GLN A 156 -4.87 10.28 -19.31
CA GLN A 156 -5.49 9.46 -20.36
C GLN A 156 -7.00 9.37 -20.17
N LEU A 157 -7.47 9.15 -18.94
CA LEU A 157 -8.89 9.05 -18.62
C LEU A 157 -9.67 10.32 -18.96
N GLN A 158 -9.16 11.51 -18.60
CA GLN A 158 -9.85 12.77 -18.90
C GLN A 158 -9.88 13.11 -20.40
N LYS A 159 -8.97 12.54 -21.21
CA LYS A 159 -8.93 12.73 -22.67
C LYS A 159 -9.93 11.85 -23.42
N LYS A 160 -10.54 10.87 -22.75
CA LYS A 160 -11.50 9.98 -23.41
C LYS A 160 -12.78 10.74 -23.80
N PRO A 161 -13.34 10.50 -25.00
CA PRO A 161 -14.56 11.17 -25.45
C PRO A 161 -15.75 11.02 -24.49
N GLU A 162 -15.90 9.84 -23.87
CA GLU A 162 -16.97 9.55 -22.91
C GLU A 162 -16.84 10.31 -21.58
N ASN A 163 -15.68 10.94 -21.32
CA ASN A 163 -15.38 11.63 -20.06
C ASN A 163 -15.30 13.16 -20.20
N GLN A 164 -15.72 13.75 -21.33
CA GLN A 164 -15.62 15.20 -21.55
C GLN A 164 -16.61 16.02 -20.69
N ASP A 165 -17.78 15.46 -20.38
CA ASP A 165 -18.87 16.16 -19.67
C ASP A 165 -19.24 15.50 -18.31
N VAL A 166 -18.23 14.97 -17.62
CA VAL A 166 -18.40 14.33 -16.30
C VAL A 166 -17.56 15.00 -15.24
N THR A 167 -18.01 14.95 -13.99
CA THR A 167 -17.17 15.35 -12.86
C THR A 167 -16.17 14.24 -12.56
N LEU A 168 -14.89 14.60 -12.49
CA LEU A 168 -13.77 13.69 -12.30
C LEU A 168 -13.42 13.62 -10.80
N HIS A 169 -13.41 12.41 -10.24
CA HIS A 169 -13.11 12.14 -8.84
C HIS A 169 -11.97 11.11 -8.75
N PHE A 170 -10.94 11.42 -7.98
CA PHE A 170 -9.86 10.49 -7.67
C PHE A 170 -9.80 10.23 -6.17
N VAL A 171 -10.05 8.98 -5.77
CA VAL A 171 -10.03 8.52 -4.37
C VAL A 171 -8.83 7.61 -4.17
N GLU A 172 -7.98 7.99 -3.23
CA GLU A 172 -6.68 7.36 -2.97
C GLU A 172 -6.45 7.29 -1.46
N ASP A 173 -5.68 6.30 -0.98
CA ASP A 173 -5.32 6.22 0.44
C ASP A 173 -3.93 6.78 0.76
N ARG A 174 -3.06 6.97 -0.25
CA ARG A 174 -1.72 7.56 -0.10
C ARG A 174 -1.69 9.06 -0.39
N LEU A 175 -1.36 9.85 0.63
CA LEU A 175 -1.17 11.29 0.50
C LEU A 175 -0.08 11.67 -0.52
N ALA A 176 1.01 10.89 -0.60
CA ALA A 176 2.10 11.15 -1.55
C ALA A 176 1.62 11.08 -3.02
N THR A 177 0.73 10.13 -3.34
CA THR A 177 0.12 10.02 -4.67
C THR A 177 -0.70 11.26 -5.00
N LEU A 178 -1.56 11.70 -4.08
CA LEU A 178 -2.38 12.90 -4.26
C LEU A 178 -1.52 14.17 -4.47
N LYS A 179 -0.43 14.30 -3.70
CA LYS A 179 0.53 15.41 -3.89
C LYS A 179 1.20 15.38 -5.26
N ASN A 180 1.47 14.20 -5.82
CA ASN A 180 2.01 14.09 -7.17
C ASN A 180 0.99 14.52 -8.23
N VAL A 181 -0.30 14.22 -8.02
CA VAL A 181 -1.37 14.71 -8.90
C VAL A 181 -1.48 16.25 -8.85
N ILE A 182 -1.35 16.86 -7.67
CA ILE A 182 -1.38 18.33 -7.50
C ILE A 182 -0.24 19.04 -8.25
N LYS A 183 0.91 18.37 -8.46
CA LYS A 183 2.04 18.96 -9.19
C LYS A 183 1.76 19.13 -10.69
N GLU A 184 0.65 18.60 -11.19
CA GLU A 184 0.31 18.51 -12.60
C GLU A 184 -0.91 19.38 -12.91
N PRO A 185 -0.72 20.62 -13.43
CA PRO A 185 -1.82 21.55 -13.67
C PRO A 185 -2.89 21.01 -14.64
N GLU A 186 -2.52 20.11 -15.55
CA GLU A 186 -3.46 19.43 -16.45
C GLU A 186 -4.54 18.62 -15.69
N LEU A 187 -4.26 18.24 -14.44
CA LEU A 187 -5.15 17.48 -13.57
C LEU A 187 -5.95 18.37 -12.59
N ASP A 188 -5.93 19.70 -12.74
CA ASP A 188 -6.67 20.61 -11.87
C ASP A 188 -8.20 20.39 -11.91
N GLY A 189 -8.72 19.75 -12.97
CA GLY A 189 -10.12 19.36 -13.08
C GLY A 189 -10.54 18.20 -12.15
N TRP A 190 -9.60 17.46 -11.57
CA TRP A 190 -9.90 16.31 -10.70
C TRP A 190 -10.17 16.74 -9.26
N SER A 191 -11.31 16.29 -8.71
CA SER A 191 -11.56 16.34 -7.28
C SER A 191 -10.77 15.25 -6.58
N LEU A 192 -9.88 15.62 -5.66
CA LEU A 192 -8.98 14.70 -4.98
C LEU A 192 -9.49 14.37 -3.59
N TYR A 193 -9.52 13.07 -3.26
CA TYR A 193 -9.98 12.56 -1.98
C TYR A 193 -8.93 11.65 -1.35
N LEU A 194 -8.60 11.91 -0.08
CA LEU A 194 -7.89 10.96 0.75
C LEU A 194 -8.91 10.18 1.57
N GLY A 195 -9.04 8.87 1.30
CA GLY A 195 -9.93 8.00 2.07
C GLY A 195 -9.38 7.76 3.47
N ASP A 196 -10.12 8.13 4.52
CA ASP A 196 -9.65 8.01 5.91
C ASP A 196 -9.63 6.56 6.44
N TRP A 197 -10.16 5.63 5.66
CA TRP A 197 -10.27 4.20 5.97
C TRP A 197 -9.13 3.35 5.40
N GLY A 198 -8.28 3.92 4.55
CA GLY A 198 -7.11 3.22 4.00
C GLY A 198 -5.91 3.25 4.94
N TYR A 199 -4.72 2.95 4.44
CA TYR A 199 -3.55 2.74 5.30
C TYR A 199 -2.80 4.02 5.67
N ASN A 200 -3.44 5.18 5.63
CA ASN A 200 -2.81 6.44 6.03
C ASN A 200 -2.75 6.61 7.55
N THR A 201 -1.74 7.35 7.99
CA THR A 201 -1.54 7.72 9.39
C THR A 201 -2.36 8.94 9.79
N GLN A 202 -2.57 9.15 11.09
CA GLN A 202 -3.19 10.37 11.61
C GLN A 202 -2.42 11.63 11.19
N LYS A 203 -1.09 11.55 11.10
CA LYS A 203 -0.22 12.64 10.64
C LYS A 203 -0.52 12.99 9.18
N GLU A 204 -0.63 12.00 8.31
CA GLU A 204 -0.98 12.21 6.91
C GLU A 204 -2.39 12.78 6.75
N ARG A 205 -3.37 12.32 7.54
CA ARG A 205 -4.71 12.92 7.53
C ARG A 205 -4.69 14.39 7.95
N ALA A 206 -3.98 14.72 9.02
CA ALA A 206 -3.85 16.10 9.47
C ALA A 206 -3.15 16.98 8.42
N GLU A 207 -2.13 16.45 7.74
CA GLU A 207 -1.45 17.13 6.65
C GLU A 207 -2.38 17.30 5.44
N ALA A 208 -3.12 16.26 5.04
CA ALA A 208 -4.08 16.33 3.95
C ALA A 208 -5.17 17.39 4.20
N ALA A 209 -5.68 17.48 5.43
CA ALA A 209 -6.65 18.50 5.83
C ALA A 209 -6.12 19.94 5.71
N SER A 210 -4.79 20.12 5.73
CA SER A 210 -4.17 21.43 5.54
C SER A 210 -3.98 21.81 4.05
N ILE A 211 -4.19 20.87 3.13
CA ILE A 211 -4.01 21.08 1.69
C ILE A 211 -5.38 21.36 1.04
N PRO A 212 -5.66 22.59 0.56
CA PRO A 212 -7.00 22.96 0.07
C PRO A 212 -7.53 22.12 -1.11
N ARG A 213 -6.63 21.49 -1.87
CA ARG A 213 -6.97 20.62 -3.01
C ARG A 213 -7.41 19.20 -2.61
N ILE A 214 -7.16 18.77 -1.38
CA ILE A 214 -7.44 17.40 -0.92
C ILE A 214 -8.60 17.42 0.05
N HIS A 215 -9.59 16.58 -0.20
CA HIS A 215 -10.71 16.38 0.70
C HIS A 215 -10.51 15.08 1.48
N LEU A 216 -10.54 15.14 2.81
CA LEU A 216 -10.69 13.92 3.60
C LEU A 216 -12.09 13.35 3.34
N LEU A 217 -12.14 12.06 3.00
CA LEU A 217 -13.37 11.36 2.71
C LEU A 217 -13.54 10.21 3.70
N GLN A 218 -14.71 10.12 4.32
CA GLN A 218 -15.07 8.99 5.17
C GLN A 218 -15.76 7.90 4.36
N LEU A 219 -15.55 6.62 4.73
CA LEU A 219 -16.14 5.49 4.00
C LEU A 219 -17.68 5.58 3.97
N SER A 220 -18.27 6.03 5.07
CA SER A 220 -19.73 6.21 5.19
C SER A 220 -20.27 7.26 4.23
N ASP A 221 -19.52 8.33 3.98
CA ASP A 221 -19.90 9.40 3.06
C ASP A 221 -19.62 9.02 1.61
N PHE A 222 -18.53 8.31 1.36
CA PHE A 222 -18.26 7.74 0.04
C PHE A 222 -19.37 6.76 -0.38
N SER A 223 -19.78 5.87 0.52
CA SER A 223 -20.87 4.93 0.28
C SER A 223 -22.21 5.62 -0.03
N LYS A 224 -22.46 6.82 0.51
CA LYS A 224 -23.64 7.63 0.14
C LYS A 224 -23.49 8.28 -1.22
N LYS A 225 -22.28 8.65 -1.64
CA LYS A 225 -22.00 9.26 -2.96
C LYS A 225 -22.13 8.29 -4.13
N LEU A 226 -22.01 6.99 -3.88
CA LEU A 226 -22.14 5.93 -4.88
C LEU A 226 -23.59 5.46 -5.11
N LYS A 227 -24.54 5.90 -4.27
CA LYS A 227 -25.98 5.59 -4.39
C LYS A 227 -26.70 6.66 -5.19
#